data_AF-A0A920RH27-F1
#
_entry.id   AF-A0A920RH27-F1
#
_cell.length_a   1.000
_cell.length_b   1.000
_cell.length_c   1.000
_cell.angle_alpha   90.00
_cell.angle_beta   90.00
_cell.angle_gamma   90.00
#
_symmetry.space_group_name_H-M   'P 1'
#
loop_
_entity.id
_entity.type
_entity.pdbx_description
1 polymer ?
#
loop_
_entity_poly.entity_id
_entity_poly.type
_entity_poly.pdbx_seq_one_letter_code
_entity_poly.pdbx_strand_id
1 'polypeptide(L)'
;MVTNVAILGATGSVGGAALDVIARHPERFRVWAVTGHHQVKKLADIARVYQPEIVGVGTGQEESFEACMVMGTRSPFLDRRWLVALLALTL
;
A
#
# COMPACT_ATOMS: atom_id res chain seq x y z
N MET A 1 -13.98 19.63 0.08
CA MET A 1 -13.60 18.52 -0.81
C MET A 1 -12.30 17.94 -0.30
N VAL A 2 -12.21 16.61 -0.18
CA VAL A 2 -10.99 15.90 0.26
C VAL A 2 -10.18 15.50 -0.97
N THR A 3 -8.87 15.73 -0.95
CA THR A 3 -7.96 15.38 -2.04
C THR A 3 -7.40 13.97 -1.85
N ASN A 4 -7.55 13.13 -2.86
CA ASN A 4 -6.94 11.81 -2.89
C ASN A 4 -5.46 11.92 -3.28
N VAL A 5 -4.59 11.34 -2.45
CA VAL A 5 -3.13 11.38 -2.64
C VAL A 5 -2.62 9.97 -2.89
N ALA A 6 -1.86 9.82 -3.98
CA ALA A 6 -1.07 8.63 -4.26
C ALA A 6 0.39 8.88 -3.88
N ILE A 7 0.96 8.02 -3.03
CA ILE A 7 2.33 8.17 -2.54
C ILE A 7 3.20 7.05 -3.11
N LEU A 8 4.05 7.41 -4.08
CA LEU A 8 5.02 6.48 -4.65
C LEU A 8 6.28 6.49 -3.79
N GLY A 9 6.58 5.36 -3.13
CA GLY A 9 7.68 5.28 -2.17
C GLY A 9 7.31 5.79 -0.76
N ALA A 10 6.15 5.38 -0.25
CA ALA A 10 5.64 5.75 1.08
C ALA A 10 6.58 5.35 2.24
N THR A 11 7.44 4.37 2.02
CA THR A 11 8.42 3.91 3.02
C THR A 11 9.66 4.82 3.13
N GLY A 12 9.91 5.68 2.13
CA GLY A 12 11.04 6.61 2.10
C GLY A 12 10.85 7.83 2.99
N SER A 13 11.86 8.71 3.02
CA SER A 13 11.82 9.96 3.81
C SER A 13 10.71 10.91 3.35
N VAL A 14 10.62 11.18 2.04
CA VAL A 14 9.57 12.04 1.44
C VAL A 14 8.19 11.42 1.64
N GLY A 15 8.06 10.11 1.42
CA GLY A 15 6.80 9.39 1.66
C GLY A 15 6.34 9.47 3.11
N GLY A 16 7.25 9.30 4.06
CA GLY A 16 6.97 9.47 5.49
C GLY A 16 6.56 10.90 5.85
N ALA A 17 7.24 11.90 5.32
CA ALA A 17 6.88 13.31 5.52
C ALA A 17 5.49 13.63 4.93
N ALA A 18 5.18 13.10 3.74
CA ALA A 18 3.86 13.26 3.12
C ALA A 18 2.76 12.62 3.98
N LEU A 19 3.00 11.42 4.53
CA LEU A 19 2.07 10.77 5.45
C LEU A 19 1.86 11.57 6.73
N ASP A 20 2.91 12.19 7.29
CA ASP A 20 2.78 13.08 8.47
C ASP A 20 1.88 14.31 8.16
N VAL A 21 2.03 14.93 6.99
CA VAL A 21 1.15 16.02 6.57
C VAL A 21 -0.31 15.55 6.45
N ILE A 22 -0.54 14.36 5.89
CA ILE A 22 -1.89 13.80 5.77
C ILE A 22 -2.48 13.49 7.14
N ALA A 23 -1.70 12.92 8.06
CA ALA A 23 -2.12 12.62 9.43
C ALA A 23 -2.54 13.88 10.20
N ARG A 24 -1.90 15.02 9.93
CA ARG A 24 -2.24 16.32 10.54
C ARG A 24 -3.43 17.02 9.90
N HIS A 25 -3.81 16.63 8.68
CA HIS A 25 -4.90 17.25 7.91
C HIS A 25 -5.84 16.21 7.27
N PRO A 26 -6.43 15.29 8.06
CA PRO A 26 -7.30 14.22 7.54
C PRO A 26 -8.58 14.76 6.88
N GLU A 27 -9.00 15.98 7.21
CA GLU A 27 -10.15 16.67 6.60
C GLU A 27 -9.86 17.19 5.19
N ARG A 28 -8.58 17.27 4.80
CA ARG A 28 -8.14 17.78 3.49
C ARG A 28 -7.57 16.69 2.60
N PHE A 29 -6.95 15.67 3.17
CA PHE A 29 -6.25 14.64 2.41
C PHE A 29 -6.65 13.23 2.82
N ARG A 30 -6.75 12.35 1.84
CA ARG A 30 -6.93 10.91 2.02
C ARG A 30 -5.84 10.18 1.25
N VAL A 31 -5.20 9.22 1.90
CA VAL A 31 -4.28 8.30 1.20
C VAL A 31 -5.13 7.37 0.34
N TRP A 32 -5.00 7.48 -0.98
CA TRP A 32 -5.73 6.62 -1.91
C TRP A 32 -4.87 5.46 -2.41
N ALA A 33 -3.58 5.70 -2.64
CA ALA A 33 -2.63 4.66 -3.02
C ALA A 33 -1.28 4.85 -2.36
N VAL A 34 -0.60 3.76 -2.04
CA VAL A 34 0.79 3.77 -1.55
C VAL A 34 1.62 2.73 -2.29
N THR A 35 2.90 3.01 -2.52
CA THR A 35 3.84 2.00 -2.99
C THR A 35 5.09 1.92 -2.12
N GLY A 36 5.72 0.75 -2.10
CA GLY A 36 7.01 0.54 -1.44
C GLY A 36 7.79 -0.58 -2.12
N HIS A 37 9.12 -0.50 -2.04
CA HIS A 37 10.01 -1.48 -2.67
C HIS A 37 10.55 -2.47 -1.63
N HIS A 38 11.68 -2.19 -0.98
CA HIS A 38 12.32 -3.16 -0.07
C HIS A 38 11.77 -3.19 1.37
N GLN A 39 11.13 -2.11 1.85
CA GLN A 39 10.68 -2.01 3.25
C GLN A 39 9.25 -2.53 3.42
N VAL A 40 9.03 -3.79 3.10
CA VAL A 40 7.70 -4.41 3.01
C VAL A 40 6.92 -4.36 4.31
N LYS A 41 7.56 -4.64 5.45
CA LYS A 41 6.92 -4.58 6.77
C LYS A 41 6.38 -3.17 7.08
N LYS A 42 7.20 -2.14 6.81
CA LYS A 42 6.81 -0.73 6.99
C LYS A 42 5.66 -0.36 6.06
N LEU A 43 5.67 -0.84 4.82
CA LEU A 43 4.57 -0.65 3.88
C LEU A 43 3.28 -1.29 4.38
N ALA A 44 3.34 -2.50 4.94
CA ALA A 44 2.18 -3.18 5.52
C ALA A 44 1.63 -2.40 6.73
N ASP A 45 2.49 -1.87 7.60
CA ASP A 45 2.07 -1.03 8.72
C ASP A 45 1.35 0.24 8.23
N ILE A 46 1.89 0.90 7.19
CA ILE A 46 1.24 2.06 6.54
C ILE A 46 -0.11 1.66 5.95
N ALA A 47 -0.19 0.54 5.24
CA ALA A 47 -1.43 0.06 4.63
C ALA A 47 -2.52 -0.26 5.67
N ARG A 48 -2.14 -0.81 6.84
CA ARG A 48 -3.08 -1.05 7.94
C ARG A 48 -3.62 0.23 8.56
N VAL A 49 -2.76 1.25 8.73
CA VAL A 49 -3.15 2.54 9.33
C VAL A 49 -4.05 3.35 8.40
N TYR A 50 -3.68 3.48 7.13
CA TYR A 50 -4.35 4.39 6.20
C TYR A 50 -5.40 3.72 5.31
N GLN A 51 -5.42 2.38 5.26
CA GLN A 51 -6.36 1.58 4.46
C GLN A 51 -6.56 2.11 3.03
N PRO A 52 -5.48 2.34 2.26
CA PRO A 52 -5.57 2.87 0.91
C PRO A 52 -6.21 1.86 -0.04
N GLU A 53 -6.89 2.34 -1.09
CA GLU A 53 -7.54 1.49 -2.09
C GLU A 53 -6.57 0.73 -2.99
N ILE A 54 -5.32 1.17 -3.07
CA ILE A 54 -4.28 0.48 -3.83
C ILE A 54 -2.98 0.45 -3.03
N VAL A 55 -2.37 -0.75 -2.93
CA VAL A 55 -1.01 -0.92 -2.44
C VAL A 55 -0.16 -1.54 -3.54
N GLY A 56 0.90 -0.84 -3.95
CA GLY A 56 1.89 -1.36 -4.89
C GLY A 56 3.13 -1.86 -4.15
N VAL A 57 3.53 -3.09 -4.45
CA VAL A 57 4.77 -3.69 -3.92
C VAL A 57 5.80 -3.80 -5.04
N GLY A 58 7.08 -3.80 -4.66
CA GLY A 58 8.15 -4.15 -5.60
C GLY A 58 8.00 -5.57 -6.10
N THR A 59 8.43 -5.82 -7.34
CA THR A 59 8.45 -7.16 -7.92
C THR A 59 9.23 -8.14 -7.03
N GLY A 60 8.63 -9.29 -6.73
CA GLY A 60 9.21 -10.33 -5.89
C GLY A 60 9.08 -10.06 -4.38
N GLN A 61 8.24 -9.10 -3.97
CA GLN A 61 7.94 -8.80 -2.57
C GLN A 61 6.48 -9.10 -2.19
N GLU A 62 5.70 -9.65 -3.13
CA GLU A 62 4.28 -9.98 -2.98
C GLU A 62 4.05 -10.92 -1.79
N GLU A 63 4.76 -12.06 -1.74
CA GLU A 63 4.63 -13.04 -0.66
C GLU A 63 5.00 -12.46 0.71
N SER A 64 6.07 -11.65 0.77
CA SER A 64 6.51 -11.00 2.00
C SER A 64 5.48 -9.98 2.51
N PHE A 65 4.82 -9.29 1.58
CA PHE A 65 3.78 -8.32 1.91
C PHE A 65 2.52 -9.03 2.39
N GLU A 66 2.09 -10.07 1.68
CA GLU A 66 0.95 -10.89 2.07
C GLU A 66 1.16 -11.54 3.44
N ALA A 67 2.35 -12.10 3.70
CA ALA A 67 2.69 -12.67 5.00
C ALA A 67 2.58 -11.64 6.14
N CYS A 68 2.93 -10.37 5.88
CA CYS A 68 2.71 -9.30 6.85
C CYS A 68 1.20 -9.05 7.05
N MET A 69 0.41 -9.01 5.99
CA MET A 69 -1.01 -8.64 6.05
C MET A 69 -1.92 -9.72 6.68
N VAL A 70 -1.58 -11.00 6.55
CA VAL A 70 -2.38 -12.14 7.04
C VAL A 70 -2.48 -12.20 8.58
N MET A 71 -1.54 -11.61 9.32
CA MET A 71 -1.49 -11.69 10.79
C MET A 71 -2.55 -10.88 11.55
N GLY A 72 -3.56 -10.27 10.91
CA GLY A 72 -4.57 -9.55 11.69
C GLY A 72 -5.74 -8.85 11.00
N THR A 73 -5.99 -8.98 9.69
CA THR A 73 -7.11 -8.26 9.06
C THR A 73 -7.74 -9.06 7.93
N ARG A 74 -9.04 -9.39 8.08
CA ARG A 74 -9.92 -9.66 6.94
C ARG A 74 -10.00 -8.40 6.10
N SER A 75 -9.21 -8.33 5.04
CA SER A 75 -9.37 -7.27 4.05
C SER A 75 -10.32 -7.75 2.94
N PRO A 76 -11.37 -6.98 2.60
CA PRO A 76 -12.22 -7.26 1.44
C PRO A 76 -11.54 -6.96 0.09
N PHE A 77 -10.22 -6.73 0.08
CA PHE A 77 -9.41 -6.36 -1.09
C PHE A 77 -9.19 -7.50 -2.11
N LEU A 78 -9.79 -8.67 -1.88
CA LEU A 78 -9.58 -9.85 -2.71
C LEU A 78 -10.61 -9.97 -3.84
N ASP A 79 -11.00 -8.87 -4.49
CA ASP A 79 -11.89 -8.91 -5.66
C ASP A 79 -11.19 -8.35 -6.93
N ARG A 80 -10.86 -9.27 -7.85
CA ARG A 80 -10.83 -9.12 -9.32
C ARG A 80 -9.71 -8.40 -10.09
N ARG A 81 -8.49 -8.16 -9.56
CA ARG A 81 -7.42 -7.53 -10.38
C ARG A 81 -6.01 -8.13 -10.40
N TRP A 82 -5.79 -9.32 -9.84
CA TRP A 82 -4.48 -10.02 -9.88
C TRP A 82 -4.15 -10.74 -11.21
N LEU A 83 -4.60 -10.21 -12.36
CA LEU A 83 -4.26 -10.76 -13.69
C LEU A 83 -2.75 -10.76 -14.00
N VAL A 84 -1.92 -10.14 -13.17
CA VAL A 84 -0.46 -10.11 -13.35
C VAL A 84 0.22 -11.38 -12.80
N ALA A 85 -0.45 -12.23 -12.01
CA ALA A 85 0.12 -13.49 -11.53
C ALA A 85 -0.06 -14.67 -12.52
N LEU A 86 -0.99 -14.59 -13.48
CA LEU A 86 -1.29 -15.71 -14.40
C LEU A 86 -0.39 -15.78 -15.64
N LEU A 87 0.31 -14.70 -15.99
CA LEU A 87 1.19 -14.70 -17.16
C LEU A 87 2.61 -15.25 -16.88
N ALA A 88 2.96 -15.50 -15.61
CA ALA A 88 4.27 -16.06 -15.26
C ALA A 88 4.28 -17.60 -15.11
N LEU A 89 3.14 -18.27 -15.30
CA LEU A 89 3.00 -19.73 -15.17
C LEU A 89 2.67 -20.46 -16.47
N THR A 90 2.69 -19.78 -17.63
CA THR A 90 2.41 -20.43 -18.93
C THR A 90 3.29 -19.98 -20.10
N LEU A 91 4.55 -19.59 -19.88
CA LEU A 91 5.57 -19.53 -20.93
C LEU A 91 6.94 -19.95 -20.40
#